data_AF-A0A0D6LYL3-F1
#
_entry.id   AF-A0A0D6LYL3-F1
#
_cell.length_a   1.000
_cell.length_b   1.000
_cell.length_c   1.000
_cell.angle_alpha   90.00
_cell.angle_beta   90.00
_cell.angle_gamma   90.00
#
_symmetry.space_group_name_H-M   'P 1'
#
loop_
_entity.id
_entity.type
_entity.pdbx_description
1 polymer ?
#
loop_
_entity_poly.entity_id
_entity_poly.type
_entity_poly.pdbx_seq_one_letter_code
_entity_poly.pdbx_strand_id
1 'polypeptide(L)'
;MPRTHILLSLTIVSCRYAPTISRHPAISAEADAPFTISISPALYPTARRDESIVDDFYGTKVADPYRWMEDPDAPETRRFVSELNAISEPFLAKAPNREDIRKEWALNFTDL
;
A
#
# COMPACT_ATOMS: atom_id res chain seq x y z
N MET A 1 -5.69 -69.18 44.25
CA MET A 1 -4.51 -68.53 43.65
C MET A 1 -4.60 -68.65 42.14
N PRO A 2 -4.13 -67.72 41.30
CA PRO A 2 -3.66 -66.32 41.49
C PRO A 2 -4.63 -65.32 40.80
N ARG A 3 -4.77 -64.06 41.24
CA ARG A 3 -3.97 -62.85 40.94
C ARG A 3 -3.91 -62.50 39.44
N THR A 4 -3.97 -61.18 39.20
CA THR A 4 -3.49 -60.40 38.02
C THR A 4 -4.53 -60.10 36.94
N HIS A 5 -4.63 -58.91 36.34
CA HIS A 5 -4.13 -57.56 36.64
C HIS A 5 -5.03 -56.57 35.87
N ILE A 6 -5.39 -55.45 36.50
CA ILE A 6 -5.94 -54.26 35.83
C ILE A 6 -4.88 -53.75 34.85
N LEU A 7 -5.20 -53.68 33.56
CA LEU A 7 -4.43 -52.90 32.59
C LEU A 7 -5.33 -51.79 32.02
N LEU A 8 -5.17 -50.63 32.66
CA LEU A 8 -5.59 -49.31 32.22
C LEU A 8 -4.85 -48.99 30.90
N SER A 9 -5.46 -49.27 29.75
CA SER A 9 -4.95 -48.79 28.46
C SER A 9 -5.36 -47.32 28.27
N LEU A 10 -4.58 -46.44 28.90
CA LEU A 10 -4.57 -45.01 28.61
C LEU A 10 -4.05 -44.83 27.17
N THR A 11 -4.97 -44.82 26.20
CA THR A 11 -4.63 -44.45 24.83
C THR A 11 -4.35 -42.96 24.81
N ILE A 12 -3.06 -42.64 24.78
CA ILE A 12 -2.58 -41.29 24.50
C ILE A 12 -3.09 -40.95 23.09
N VAL A 13 -4.17 -40.18 23.02
CA VAL A 13 -4.52 -39.42 21.82
C VAL A 13 -3.41 -38.40 21.65
N SER A 14 -2.30 -38.84 21.02
CA SER A 14 -1.29 -37.94 20.49
C SER A 14 -1.97 -37.18 19.38
N CYS A 15 -2.52 -36.03 19.73
CA CYS A 15 -2.94 -35.02 18.80
C CYS A 15 -1.73 -34.72 17.92
N ARG A 16 -1.67 -35.32 16.73
CA ARG A 16 -0.77 -34.87 15.66
C ARG A 16 -1.35 -33.56 15.15
N TYR A 17 -1.25 -32.51 15.96
CA TYR A 17 -1.37 -31.16 15.47
C TYR A 17 -0.06 -30.85 14.75
N ALA A 18 0.09 -31.42 13.55
CA ALA A 18 1.02 -30.88 12.60
C ALA A 18 0.53 -29.46 12.32
N PRO A 19 1.32 -28.40 12.58
CA PRO A 19 0.99 -27.12 12.02
C PRO A 19 1.08 -27.35 10.51
N THR A 20 -0.07 -27.42 9.84
CA THR A 20 -0.16 -27.08 8.44
C THR A 20 0.27 -25.63 8.38
N ILE A 21 1.59 -25.42 8.22
CA ILE A 21 2.11 -24.21 7.59
C ILE A 21 1.31 -24.14 6.30
N SER A 22 0.28 -23.30 6.32
CA SER A 22 -0.45 -22.92 5.13
C SER A 22 0.62 -22.44 4.19
N ARG A 23 0.93 -23.29 3.20
CA ARG A 23 1.73 -22.90 2.07
C ARG A 23 0.94 -21.71 1.52
N HIS A 24 1.43 -20.51 1.78
CA HIS A 24 1.24 -19.43 0.82
C HIS A 24 1.52 -20.10 -0.53
N PRO A 25 0.59 -20.00 -1.50
CA PRO A 25 0.89 -20.52 -2.82
C PRO A 25 2.25 -19.95 -3.17
N ALA A 26 3.18 -20.86 -3.51
CA ALA A 26 4.46 -20.46 -4.03
C ALA A 26 4.12 -19.46 -5.13
N ILE A 27 4.47 -18.19 -4.91
CA ILE A 27 4.52 -17.20 -5.97
C ILE A 27 5.45 -17.88 -6.97
N SER A 28 4.87 -18.40 -8.05
CA SER A 28 5.64 -18.93 -9.17
C SER A 28 6.58 -17.80 -9.55
N ALA A 29 7.85 -18.00 -9.23
CA ALA A 29 8.93 -17.11 -9.60
C ALA A 29 9.12 -17.19 -11.11
N GLU A 30 8.17 -16.63 -11.87
CA GLU A 30 8.48 -16.12 -13.18
C GLU A 30 9.20 -14.79 -12.95
N ALA A 31 10.53 -14.90 -12.84
CA ALA A 31 11.43 -13.78 -12.70
C ALA A 31 11.32 -12.86 -13.93
N ASP A 32 10.72 -11.69 -13.69
CA ASP A 32 11.28 -10.37 -14.01
C ASP A 32 11.78 -10.16 -15.44
N ALA A 33 10.86 -9.86 -16.35
CA ALA A 33 11.14 -8.76 -17.27
C ALA A 33 11.16 -7.47 -16.43
N PRO A 34 12.21 -6.61 -16.53
CA PRO A 34 12.25 -5.38 -15.75
C PRO A 34 11.04 -4.55 -16.15
N PHE A 35 10.13 -4.35 -15.18
CA PHE A 35 8.99 -3.46 -15.34
C PHE A 35 9.52 -2.03 -15.47
N THR A 36 9.88 -1.67 -16.70
CA THR A 36 10.39 -0.35 -17.03
C THR A 36 9.20 0.54 -17.28
N ILE A 37 8.81 1.31 -16.28
CA ILE A 37 7.82 2.37 -16.48
C ILE A 37 8.54 3.71 -16.62
N SER A 38 8.20 4.43 -17.68
CA SER A 38 8.61 5.82 -17.88
C SER A 38 7.37 6.67 -18.14
N ILE A 39 7.15 7.69 -17.31
CA ILE A 39 6.16 8.75 -17.55
C ILE A 39 6.93 9.94 -18.08
N SER A 40 6.58 10.42 -19.26
CA SER A 40 7.22 11.61 -19.83
C SER A 40 6.95 12.84 -18.97
N PRO A 41 7.98 13.64 -18.61
CA PRO A 41 7.80 14.88 -17.87
C PRO A 41 6.85 15.88 -18.55
N ALA A 42 6.72 15.80 -19.89
CA ALA A 42 5.83 16.68 -20.66
C ALA A 42 4.33 16.40 -20.44
N LEU A 43 3.97 15.27 -19.80
CA LEU A 43 2.59 14.93 -19.50
C LEU A 43 2.07 15.58 -18.22
N TYR A 44 2.94 16.06 -17.35
CA TYR A 44 2.51 16.67 -16.09
C TYR A 44 1.81 18.01 -16.34
N PRO A 45 0.68 18.28 -15.65
CA PRO A 45 0.02 19.56 -15.73
C PRO A 45 0.97 20.67 -15.24
N THR A 46 0.92 21.81 -15.90
CA THR A 46 1.69 22.98 -15.47
C THR A 46 1.02 23.60 -14.25
N ALA A 47 1.70 23.57 -13.10
CA ALA A 47 1.25 24.26 -11.91
C ALA A 47 1.39 25.77 -12.07
N ARG A 48 0.33 26.53 -11.73
CA ARG A 48 0.43 27.99 -11.62
C ARG A 48 1.44 28.34 -10.54
N ARG A 49 2.24 29.36 -10.82
CA ARG A 49 3.17 29.98 -9.86
C ARG A 49 2.67 31.38 -9.53
N ASP A 50 2.64 31.69 -8.25
CA ASP A 50 2.35 33.03 -7.74
C ASP A 50 3.61 33.67 -7.16
N GLU A 51 4.39 34.33 -8.01
CA GLU A 51 5.66 34.95 -7.59
C GLU A 51 5.46 36.13 -6.62
N SER A 52 4.22 36.54 -6.36
CA SER A 52 3.91 37.61 -5.39
C SER A 52 3.93 37.14 -3.93
N ILE A 53 3.86 35.82 -3.69
CA ILE A 53 3.84 35.26 -2.33
C ILE A 53 5.27 35.06 -1.84
N VAL A 54 5.69 35.95 -0.94
CA VAL A 54 7.02 35.92 -0.31
C VAL A 54 6.89 36.23 1.18
N ASP A 55 7.34 35.29 2.01
CA ASP A 55 7.40 35.47 3.46
C ASP A 55 8.76 36.04 3.89
N ASP A 56 8.81 36.68 5.07
CA ASP A 56 10.04 37.17 5.69
C ASP A 56 10.27 36.46 7.02
N PHE A 57 11.34 35.67 7.08
CA PHE A 57 11.79 34.99 8.29
C PHE A 57 13.09 35.63 8.78
N TYR A 58 12.98 36.51 9.78
CA TYR A 58 14.11 37.17 10.43
C TYR A 58 15.04 37.91 9.45
N GLY A 59 14.46 38.59 8.46
CA GLY A 59 15.18 39.29 7.39
C GLY A 59 15.48 38.42 6.17
N THR A 60 15.14 37.12 6.20
CA THR A 60 15.32 36.20 5.07
C THR A 60 14.02 36.10 4.27
N LYS A 61 14.04 36.53 3.01
CA LYS A 61 12.91 36.41 2.09
C LYS A 61 12.81 34.98 1.55
N VAL A 62 11.64 34.35 1.65
CA VAL A 62 11.36 32.99 1.17
C VAL A 62 10.12 33.03 0.28
N ALA A 63 10.28 32.73 -1.01
CA ALA A 63 9.16 32.68 -1.95
C ALA A 63 8.39 31.36 -1.80
N ASP A 64 7.07 31.44 -1.77
CA ASP A 64 6.17 30.28 -1.77
C ASP A 64 5.15 30.37 -2.91
N PRO A 65 5.59 30.15 -4.15
CA PRO A 65 4.77 30.35 -5.33
C PRO A 65 3.61 29.35 -5.46
N TYR A 66 3.54 28.33 -4.60
CA TYR A 66 2.52 27.28 -4.62
C TYR A 66 1.61 27.29 -3.39
N ARG A 67 1.61 28.37 -2.60
CA ARG A 67 0.73 28.58 -1.43
C ARG A 67 -0.74 28.26 -1.69
N TRP A 68 -1.20 28.47 -2.92
CA TRP A 68 -2.59 28.15 -3.33
C TRP A 68 -2.96 26.66 -3.20
N MET A 69 -1.98 25.75 -3.24
CA MET A 69 -2.19 24.31 -3.07
C MET A 69 -2.48 23.91 -1.61
N GLU A 70 -2.30 24.81 -0.64
CA GLU A 70 -2.57 24.54 0.78
C GLU A 70 -4.07 24.49 1.11
N ASP A 71 -4.93 25.06 0.25
CA ASP A 71 -6.39 24.93 0.37
C ASP A 71 -6.85 23.69 -0.44
N PRO A 72 -7.20 22.56 0.21
CA PRO A 72 -7.65 21.36 -0.47
C PRO A 72 -9.05 21.52 -1.08
N ASP A 73 -9.85 22.47 -0.58
CA ASP A 73 -11.21 22.73 -1.03
C ASP A 73 -11.27 23.82 -2.14
N ALA A 74 -10.14 24.42 -2.50
CA ALA A 74 -10.07 25.31 -3.63
C ALA A 74 -10.36 24.55 -4.95
N PRO A 75 -11.16 25.11 -5.88
CA PRO A 75 -11.40 24.51 -7.19
C PRO A 75 -10.11 24.28 -8.00
N GLU A 76 -9.13 25.18 -7.89
CA GLU A 76 -7.84 25.07 -8.58
C GLU A 76 -7.06 23.84 -8.07
N THR A 77 -6.97 23.67 -6.74
CA THR A 77 -6.28 22.53 -6.10
C THR A 77 -6.92 21.21 -6.47
N ARG A 78 -8.25 21.08 -6.36
CA ARG A 78 -8.94 19.85 -6.75
C ARG A 78 -8.73 19.50 -8.22
N ARG A 79 -8.77 20.50 -9.11
CA ARG A 79 -8.51 20.29 -10.54
C ARG A 79 -7.09 19.78 -10.77
N PHE A 80 -6.09 20.44 -10.18
CA PHE A 80 -4.70 20.07 -10.34
C PHE A 80 -4.41 18.66 -9.82
N VAL A 81 -4.95 18.30 -8.65
CA VAL A 81 -4.86 16.93 -8.10
C VAL A 81 -5.54 15.93 -9.02
N SER A 82 -6.71 16.25 -9.59
CA SER A 82 -7.39 15.37 -10.54
C SER A 82 -6.56 15.12 -11.80
N GLU A 83 -5.87 16.15 -12.31
CA GLU A 83 -4.99 16.04 -13.48
C GLU A 83 -3.76 15.14 -13.17
N LEU A 84 -3.20 15.26 -11.96
CA LEU A 84 -2.11 14.38 -11.49
C LEU A 84 -2.56 12.94 -11.28
N ASN A 85 -3.75 12.73 -10.71
CA ASN A 85 -4.33 11.40 -10.51
C ASN A 85 -4.60 10.72 -11.85
N ALA A 86 -5.09 11.44 -12.87
CA ALA A 86 -5.31 10.88 -14.20
C ALA A 86 -4.02 10.31 -14.84
N ILE A 87 -2.85 10.85 -14.48
CA ILE A 87 -1.54 10.34 -14.91
C ILE A 87 -1.11 9.14 -14.06
N SER A 88 -1.36 9.20 -12.76
CA SER A 88 -0.84 8.25 -11.77
C SER A 88 -1.68 6.98 -11.62
N GLU A 89 -3.01 7.08 -11.78
CA GLU A 89 -3.93 5.96 -11.63
C GLU A 89 -3.65 4.82 -12.64
N PRO A 90 -3.44 5.06 -13.95
CA PRO A 90 -3.10 4.00 -14.89
C PRO A 90 -1.73 3.36 -14.61
N PHE A 91 -0.80 4.12 -14.02
CA PHE A 91 0.49 3.61 -13.56
C PHE A 91 0.30 2.62 -12.41
N LEU A 92 -0.43 3.04 -11.37
CA LEU A 92 -0.68 2.21 -10.19
C LEU A 92 -1.54 1.00 -10.54
N ALA A 93 -2.52 1.14 -11.44
CA ALA A 93 -3.38 0.05 -11.89
C ALA A 93 -2.62 -1.10 -12.58
N LYS A 94 -1.43 -0.83 -13.14
CA LYS A 94 -0.57 -1.85 -13.76
C LYS A 94 0.32 -2.59 -12.74
N ALA A 95 0.35 -2.17 -11.48
CA ALA A 95 1.17 -2.81 -10.47
C ALA A 95 0.65 -4.25 -10.20
N PRO A 96 1.49 -5.30 -10.37
CA PRO A 96 1.04 -6.70 -10.31
C PRO A 96 0.37 -7.12 -9.00
N ASN A 97 0.79 -6.51 -7.89
CA ASN A 97 0.37 -6.87 -6.53
C ASN A 97 -0.66 -5.90 -5.92
N ARG A 98 -1.16 -4.91 -6.68
CA ARG A 98 -2.07 -3.88 -6.16
C ARG A 98 -3.33 -4.47 -5.51
N GLU A 99 -3.91 -5.47 -6.17
CA GLU A 99 -5.17 -6.08 -5.72
C GLU A 99 -5.00 -6.96 -4.49
N ASP A 100 -3.87 -7.63 -4.35
CA ASP A 100 -3.59 -8.46 -3.18
C ASP A 100 -3.36 -7.60 -1.94
N ILE A 101 -2.59 -6.52 -2.08
CA ILE A 101 -2.42 -5.52 -1.01
C ILE A 101 -3.77 -4.92 -0.62
N ARG A 102 -4.61 -4.56 -1.59
CA ARG A 102 -5.94 -3.99 -1.32
C ARG A 102 -6.84 -4.94 -0.51
N LYS A 103 -6.81 -6.24 -0.82
CA LYS A 103 -7.56 -7.26 -0.09
C LYS A 103 -7.04 -7.43 1.34
N GLU A 104 -5.72 -7.53 1.51
CA GLU A 104 -5.10 -7.66 2.85
C GLU A 104 -5.46 -6.49 3.75
N TRP A 105 -5.34 -5.26 3.24
CA TRP A 105 -5.68 -4.05 3.99
C TRP A 105 -7.16 -3.99 4.35
N ALA A 106 -8.05 -4.35 3.42
CA ALA A 106 -9.48 -4.37 3.67
C ALA A 106 -9.85 -5.37 4.77
N LEU A 107 -9.28 -6.58 4.76
CA LEU A 107 -9.55 -7.60 5.77
C LEU A 107 -9.04 -7.22 7.15
N ASN A 108 -7.90 -6.53 7.25
CA ASN A 108 -7.29 -6.15 8.52
C ASN A 108 -7.93 -4.91 9.17
N PHE A 109 -8.64 -4.07 8.41
CA PHE A 109 -9.24 -2.82 8.90
C PHE A 109 -10.76 -2.89 9.11
N THR A 110 -11.45 -3.94 8.65
CA THR A 110 -12.88 -4.15 8.92
C THR A 110 -13.19 -4.75 10.30
N ASP A 111 -12.15 -5.12 11.05
CA ASP A 111 -12.24 -5.69 12.39
C ASP A 111 -12.13 -4.64 13.53
N LEU A 112 -12.27 -3.34 13.20
CA LEU A 112 -12.32 -2.20 14.13
C LEU A 112 -13.64 -1.42 13.97
#